data_AF-A0ABC8KDY7-F1
#
_entry.id   AF-A0ABC8KDY7-F1
#
_cell.length_a   1.000
_cell.length_b   1.000
_cell.length_c   1.000
_cell.angle_alpha   90.00
_cell.angle_beta   90.00
_cell.angle_gamma   90.00
#
_symmetry.space_group_name_H-M   'P 1'
#
loop_
_entity.id
_entity.type
_entity.pdbx_description
1 polymer ?
#
loop_
_entity_poly.entity_id
_entity_poly.type
_entity_poly.pdbx_seq_one_letter_code
_entity_poly.pdbx_strand_id
1 'polypeptide(L)'
;MLFNFTVAKEKVTESVGWEKRTVTLSLSGNLVSDSFKTFKATIMVTPKEDEGNGSRVVWTVEFEKIRHDVEDPVWIIDILINYLKETDEELNI
;
A
#
# COMPACT_ATOMS: atom_id res chain seq x y z
N MET A 1 11.64 11.07 -6.03
CA MET A 1 11.61 11.70 -4.69
C MET A 1 11.52 10.58 -3.66
N LEU A 2 12.47 10.47 -2.72
CA LEU A 2 12.38 9.50 -1.62
C LEU A 2 11.53 10.13 -0.51
N PHE A 3 10.40 9.50 -0.15
CA PHE A 3 9.59 9.97 0.97
C PHE A 3 10.25 9.56 2.29
N ASN A 4 10.59 10.56 3.11
CA ASN A 4 10.76 10.36 4.55
C ASN A 4 9.36 10.40 5.18
N PHE A 5 8.75 9.23 5.39
CA PHE A 5 7.57 9.14 6.25
C PHE A 5 8.03 9.30 7.70
N THR A 6 8.01 10.53 8.24
CA THR A 6 7.95 10.69 9.69
C THR A 6 6.48 10.72 10.10
N VAL A 7 5.87 9.53 10.13
CA VAL A 7 4.60 9.30 10.81
C VAL A 7 4.96 8.78 12.20
N ALA A 8 4.48 9.44 13.26
CA ALA A 8 4.88 9.26 14.65
C ALA A 8 5.19 7.80 15.05
N LYS A 9 6.44 7.47 15.43
CA LYS A 9 6.90 6.14 15.88
C LYS A 9 6.44 4.94 15.03
N GLU A 10 6.02 5.16 13.78
CA GLU A 10 5.71 4.10 12.83
C GLU A 10 7.00 3.60 12.18
N LYS A 11 7.29 2.31 12.33
CA LYS A 11 8.31 1.60 11.58
C LYS A 11 7.66 1.00 10.34
N VAL A 12 8.14 1.43 9.18
CA VAL A 12 7.81 0.85 7.88
C VAL A 12 8.97 -0.06 7.45
N THR A 13 8.67 -1.29 7.07
CA THR A 13 9.64 -2.16 6.39
C THR A 13 9.20 -2.43 4.97
N GLU A 14 10.09 -2.22 4.02
CA GLU A 14 9.85 -2.43 2.59
C GLU A 14 10.54 -3.70 2.10
N SER A 15 9.85 -4.47 1.27
CA SER A 15 10.48 -5.48 0.41
C SER A 15 10.06 -5.29 -1.04
N VAL A 16 11.03 -5.39 -1.95
CA VAL A 16 10.85 -5.18 -3.39
C VAL A 16 11.15 -6.49 -4.12
N GLY A 17 10.16 -7.00 -4.83
CA GLY A 17 10.30 -8.11 -5.78
C GLY A 17 10.35 -7.58 -7.20
N TRP A 18 11.55 -7.42 -7.75
CA TRP A 18 11.75 -6.83 -9.08
C TRP A 18 11.16 -7.69 -10.20
N GLU A 19 11.19 -9.03 -10.07
CA GLU A 19 10.64 -9.91 -11.11
C GLU A 19 9.13 -9.75 -11.30
N LYS A 20 8.41 -9.42 -10.22
CA LYS A 20 6.95 -9.24 -10.22
C LYS A 20 6.54 -7.78 -10.06
N ARG A 21 7.50 -6.84 -10.10
CA ARG A 21 7.29 -5.40 -9.82
C ARG A 21 6.38 -5.20 -8.61
N THR A 22 6.73 -5.88 -7.53
CA THR A 22 5.95 -5.91 -6.29
C THR A 22 6.66 -5.12 -5.22
N VAL A 23 5.94 -4.25 -4.52
CA VAL A 23 6.40 -3.56 -3.31
C VAL A 23 5.50 -3.97 -2.16
N THR A 24 6.11 -4.41 -1.07
CA THR A 24 5.40 -4.75 0.16
C THR A 24 5.83 -3.83 1.28
N LEU A 25 4.85 -3.23 1.96
CA LEU A 25 5.03 -2.36 3.10
C LEU A 25 4.41 -3.03 4.33
N SER A 26 5.19 -3.23 5.38
CA SER A 26 4.65 -3.60 6.70
C SER A 26 4.70 -2.38 7.61
N LEU A 27 3.57 -2.05 8.22
CA LEU A 27 3.41 -0.90 9.10
C LEU A 27 3.34 -1.38 10.55
N SER A 28 4.08 -0.72 11.44
CA SER A 28 4.10 -1.03 12.86
C SER A 28 4.33 0.21 13.70
N GLY A 29 3.43 0.52 14.63
CA GLY A 29 3.50 1.72 15.47
C GLY A 29 2.12 2.08 16.00
N ASN A 30 2.04 3.19 16.73
CA ASN A 30 0.88 3.67 17.48
C ASN A 30 -0.40 3.89 16.65
N LEU A 31 -0.30 4.42 15.44
CA LEU A 31 -1.42 4.70 14.55
C LEU A 31 -2.08 3.40 14.05
N VAL A 32 -1.28 2.36 13.85
CA VAL A 32 -1.75 1.03 13.43
C VAL A 32 -2.09 0.15 14.64
N SER A 33 -1.30 0.21 15.71
CA SER A 33 -1.39 -0.70 16.86
C SER A 33 -2.65 -0.54 17.68
N ASP A 34 -3.30 0.62 17.62
CA ASP A 34 -4.55 0.88 18.33
C ASP A 34 -5.73 0.10 17.73
N SER A 35 -5.59 -0.40 16.49
CA SER A 35 -6.64 -1.13 15.76
C SER A 35 -6.17 -2.50 15.24
N PHE A 36 -4.89 -2.64 14.87
CA PHE A 36 -4.33 -3.82 14.22
C PHE A 36 -3.01 -4.26 14.86
N LYS A 37 -2.90 -5.56 15.19
CA LYS A 37 -1.64 -6.20 15.63
C LYS A 37 -0.63 -6.30 14.50
N THR A 38 -1.12 -6.60 13.30
CA THR A 38 -0.32 -6.65 12.08
C THR A 38 -1.05 -5.91 10.98
N PHE A 39 -0.28 -5.20 10.15
CA PHE A 39 -0.81 -4.50 8.99
C PHE A 39 0.23 -4.51 7.88
N LYS A 40 -0.13 -5.09 6.74
CA LYS A 40 0.74 -5.26 5.60
C LYS A 40 -0.01 -4.93 4.33
N ALA A 41 0.66 -4.16 3.48
CA ALA A 41 0.17 -3.68 2.21
C ALA A 41 1.08 -4.20 1.10
N THR A 42 0.52 -4.81 0.06
CA THR A 42 1.28 -5.26 -1.10
C THR A 42 0.73 -4.61 -2.36
N ILE A 43 1.58 -3.91 -3.10
CA ILE A 43 1.29 -3.34 -4.41
C ILE A 43 2.00 -4.20 -5.46
N MET A 44 1.27 -4.63 -6.48
CA MET A 44 1.82 -5.35 -7.62
C MET A 44 1.40 -4.65 -8.92
N VAL A 45 2.37 -4.36 -9.79
CA VAL A 45 2.12 -3.69 -11.07
C VAL A 45 2.44 -4.64 -12.21
N THR A 46 1.42 -4.99 -12.99
CA THR A 46 1.53 -5.90 -14.13
C THR A 46 1.19 -5.16 -15.43
N PRO A 47 1.98 -5.28 -16.52
CA PRO A 47 1.58 -4.75 -17.82
C PRO A 47 0.23 -5.34 -18.25
N LYS A 48 -0.60 -4.54 -18.93
CA LYS A 48 -1.79 -5.08 -19.61
C LYS A 48 -1.35 -5.84 -20.87
N GLU A 49 -2.01 -6.97 -21.15
CA GLU A 49 -1.68 -7.83 -22.31
C GLU A 49 -2.41 -7.39 -23.60
N ASP A 50 -3.44 -6.57 -23.45
CA ASP A 50 -4.28 -5.99 -24.50
C ASP A 50 -3.60 -4.75 -25.15
N GLU A 51 -3.99 -4.42 -26.39
CA GLU A 51 -3.41 -3.35 -27.26
C GLU A 51 -3.43 -1.91 -26.67
N GLY A 52 -3.85 -1.74 -25.43
CA GLY A 52 -3.82 -0.47 -24.72
C GLY A 52 -2.53 -0.27 -23.92
N ASN A 53 -1.87 0.88 -24.12
CA ASN A 53 -0.79 1.31 -23.23
C ASN A 53 -1.30 1.38 -21.78
N GLY A 54 -0.60 0.74 -20.85
CA GLY A 54 -0.85 0.88 -19.42
C GLY A 54 -0.48 -0.34 -18.58
N SER A 55 -0.71 -0.23 -17.28
CA SER A 55 -0.50 -1.31 -16.31
C SER A 55 -1.78 -1.58 -15.51
N ARG A 56 -1.92 -2.81 -15.03
CA ARG A 56 -2.86 -3.19 -13.98
C ARG A 56 -2.12 -3.17 -12.65
N VAL A 57 -2.64 -2.38 -11.72
CA VAL A 57 -2.21 -2.38 -10.32
C VAL A 57 -3.14 -3.28 -9.52
N VAL A 58 -2.57 -4.21 -8.75
CA VAL A 58 -3.27 -5.03 -7.77
C VAL A 58 -2.79 -4.63 -6.38
N TRP A 59 -3.73 -4.31 -5.49
CA TRP A 59 -3.43 -4.00 -4.11
C TRP A 59 -4.03 -5.04 -3.17
N THR A 60 -3.23 -5.48 -2.20
CA THR A 60 -3.62 -6.46 -1.19
C THR A 60 -3.31 -5.94 0.19
N VAL A 61 -4.30 -5.98 1.09
CA VAL A 61 -4.13 -5.68 2.52
C VAL A 61 -4.26 -6.95 3.30
N GLU A 62 -3.27 -7.20 4.14
CA GLU A 62 -3.29 -8.29 5.11
C GLU A 62 -3.20 -7.65 6.49
N PHE A 63 -4.18 -7.91 7.35
CA PHE A 63 -4.22 -7.31 8.68
C PHE A 63 -4.77 -8.29 9.72
N GLU A 64 -4.32 -8.12 10.96
CA GLU A 64 -4.88 -8.79 12.13
C GLU A 64 -5.40 -7.74 13.10
N LYS A 65 -6.70 -7.73 13.38
CA LYS A 65 -7.30 -6.79 14.33
C LYS A 65 -6.86 -7.08 15.77
N ILE A 66 -6.79 -6.05 16.60
CA ILE A 66 -6.57 -6.24 18.04
C ILE A 66 -7.79 -6.86 18.74
N ARG A 67 -9.00 -6.62 18.20
CA ARG A 67 -10.30 -7.08 18.71
C ARG A 67 -11.27 -7.27 17.54
N HIS A 68 -12.33 -8.05 17.74
CA HIS A 68 -13.28 -8.40 16.68
C HIS A 68 -14.16 -7.24 16.20
N ASP A 69 -14.35 -6.24 17.06
CA ASP A 69 -15.21 -5.06 16.86
C ASP A 69 -14.50 -3.90 16.15
N VAL A 70 -13.18 -3.98 15.96
CA VAL A 70 -12.44 -3.04 15.11
C VAL A 70 -12.96 -3.17 13.67
N GLU A 71 -13.24 -2.04 13.02
CA GLU A 71 -13.69 -2.04 11.62
C GLU A 71 -12.57 -2.48 10.66
N ASP A 72 -12.96 -3.07 9.53
CA ASP A 72 -12.00 -3.32 8.46
C ASP A 72 -11.44 -1.98 7.94
N PRO A 73 -10.15 -1.91 7.58
CA PRO A 73 -9.49 -0.68 7.19
C PRO A 73 -9.87 -0.24 5.76
N VAL A 74 -11.16 -0.28 5.38
CA VAL A 74 -11.62 0.03 4.02
C VAL A 74 -11.22 1.45 3.61
N TRP A 75 -11.20 2.39 4.55
CA TRP A 75 -10.77 3.77 4.33
C TRP A 75 -9.35 3.89 3.75
N ILE A 76 -8.46 2.93 4.02
CA ILE A 76 -7.09 2.98 3.52
C ILE A 76 -7.05 2.74 2.00
N ILE A 77 -8.02 1.98 1.47
CA ILE A 77 -8.12 1.66 0.05
C ILE A 77 -8.35 2.95 -0.74
N ASP A 78 -9.24 3.81 -0.26
CA ASP A 78 -9.56 5.08 -0.91
C ASP A 78 -8.37 6.05 -0.93
N ILE A 79 -7.64 6.15 0.19
CA ILE A 79 -6.43 6.99 0.28
C ILE A 79 -5.39 6.52 -0.74
N LEU A 80 -5.18 5.21 -0.85
CA LEU A 80 -4.17 4.65 -1.75
C LEU A 80 -4.58 4.73 -3.22
N ILE A 81 -5.86 4.59 -3.54
CA ILE A 81 -6.38 4.83 -4.88
C ILE A 81 -6.13 6.27 -5.30
N ASN A 82 -6.41 7.24 -4.43
CA ASN A 82 -6.19 8.65 -4.72
C ASN A 82 -4.70 8.96 -4.92
N TYR A 83 -3.85 8.47 -4.01
CA TYR A 83 -2.40 8.62 -4.14
C TYR A 83 -1.85 8.03 -5.45
N LEU A 84 -2.30 6.84 -5.85
CA LEU A 84 -1.85 6.21 -7.09
C LEU A 84 -2.30 6.97 -8.32
N LYS A 85 -3.52 7.52 -8.33
CA LYS A 85 -4.00 8.38 -9.43
C LYS A 85 -3.16 9.65 -9.55
N GLU A 86 -2.91 10.33 -8.43
CA GLU A 86 -2.04 11.52 -8.40
C GLU A 86 -0.63 11.18 -8.90
N THR A 87 -0.06 10.06 -8.44
CA THR A 87 1.28 9.63 -8.86
C THR A 87 1.33 9.21 -10.33
N ASP A 88 0.31 8.54 -10.86
CA ASP A 88 0.21 8.17 -12.27
C ASP A 88 0.10 9.41 -13.17
N GLU A 89 -0.68 10.42 -12.75
CA GLU A 89 -0.74 11.72 -13.42
C GLU A 89 0.62 12.44 -13.43
N GLU A 90 1.37 12.39 -12.32
CA GLU A 90 2.72 12.97 -12.22
C GLU A 90 3.78 12.21 -13.04
N LEU A 91 3.60 10.89 -13.23
CA LEU A 91 4.52 10.01 -13.95
C LEU A 91 4.23 9.91 -15.45
N ASN A 92 3.17 10.53 -15.96
CA ASN A 92 2.86 10.66 -17.39
C ASN A 92 3.87 11.56 -18.13
N ILE A 93 5.12 11.08 -18.24
CA ILE A 93 6.23 11.64 -19.03
C ILE A 93 6.27 10.96 -20.41
#